data_AF-A0A484F5Q9-F1
#
_entry.id   AF-A0A484F5Q9-F1
#
_cell.length_a   1.000
_cell.length_b   1.000
_cell.length_c   1.000
_cell.angle_alpha   90.00
_cell.angle_beta   90.00
_cell.angle_gamma   90.00
#
_symmetry.space_group_name_H-M   'P 1'
#
loop_
_entity.id
_entity.type
_entity.pdbx_description
1 polymer ?
#
loop_
_entity_poly.entity_id
_entity_poly.type
_entity_poly.pdbx_seq_one_letter_code
_entity_poly.pdbx_strand_id
1 'polypeptide(L)'
;MTQKTLKTFFEDAAEEIEGIIDCTKKEMNRLTEDAKTDMDKIKKDMSKDEVKKHYDDWNKKAEARYTQTKDDIAKSHTDAKKRTDEFVKENKITKEEAKKYLDDFDKKVKNQYDKADKEFDKVKTDVKKFFDGR
;
A
#
# COMPACT_ATOMS: atom_id res chain seq x y z
N MET A 1 -24.25 20.41 15.09
CA MET A 1 -23.15 20.69 14.13
C MET A 1 -22.01 19.66 14.16
N THR A 2 -21.96 18.75 15.16
CA THR A 2 -20.80 17.87 15.45
C THR A 2 -20.69 16.58 14.63
N GLN A 3 -21.80 15.94 14.23
CA GLN A 3 -21.75 14.67 13.46
C GLN A 3 -21.24 14.82 12.02
N LYS A 4 -21.55 15.94 11.36
CA LYS A 4 -21.08 16.22 9.98
C LYS A 4 -19.55 16.37 9.95
N THR A 5 -19.00 17.07 10.95
CA THR A 5 -17.56 17.30 11.11
C THR A 5 -16.81 16.01 11.43
N LEU A 6 -17.36 15.16 12.30
CA LEU A 6 -16.78 13.85 12.61
C LEU A 6 -16.71 12.97 11.35
N LYS A 7 -17.81 12.91 10.58
CA LYS A 7 -17.86 12.13 9.34
C LYS A 7 -16.81 12.59 8.32
N THR A 8 -16.71 13.90 8.06
CA THR A 8 -15.71 14.46 7.14
C THR A 8 -14.29 14.14 7.59
N PHE A 9 -14.01 14.24 8.90
CA PHE A 9 -12.69 13.90 9.43
C PHE A 9 -12.28 12.43 9.12
N PHE A 10 -13.21 11.48 9.28
CA PHE A 10 -12.94 10.07 8.94
C PHE A 10 -12.88 9.80 7.44
N GLU A 11 -13.56 10.61 6.63
CA GLU A 11 -13.44 10.56 5.17
C GLU A 11 -12.05 11.04 4.74
N ASP A 12 -11.57 12.18 5.26
CA ASP A 12 -10.25 12.72 4.98
C ASP A 12 -9.12 11.75 5.38
N ALA A 13 -9.22 11.14 6.56
CA ALA A 13 -8.24 10.16 7.03
C ALA A 13 -8.24 8.88 6.16
N ALA A 14 -9.41 8.47 5.64
CA ALA A 14 -9.49 7.34 4.73
C ALA A 14 -8.89 7.67 3.35
N GLU A 15 -9.11 8.90 2.85
CA GLU A 15 -8.51 9.38 1.60
C GLU A 15 -6.98 9.48 1.69
N GLU A 16 -6.43 9.90 2.82
CA GLU A 16 -4.98 9.94 3.06
C GLU A 16 -4.36 8.53 2.92
N ILE A 17 -5.01 7.51 3.49
CA ILE A 17 -4.58 6.11 3.37
C ILE A 17 -4.72 5.58 1.95
N GLU A 18 -5.78 5.95 1.22
CA GLU A 18 -5.91 5.61 -0.19
C GLU A 18 -4.78 6.23 -1.04
N GLY A 19 -4.38 7.46 -0.74
CA GLY A 19 -3.25 8.12 -1.39
C GLY A 19 -1.91 7.37 -1.21
N ILE A 20 -1.68 6.76 -0.04
CA ILE A 20 -0.48 5.94 0.23
C ILE A 20 -0.44 4.70 -0.66
N ILE A 21 -1.59 4.06 -0.87
CA ILE A 21 -1.71 2.88 -1.73
C ILE A 21 -1.48 3.27 -3.18
N ASP A 22 -2.08 4.36 -3.65
CA ASP A 22 -1.88 4.84 -5.01
C ASP A 22 -0.41 5.17 -5.29
N CYS A 23 0.27 5.79 -4.31
CA CYS A 23 1.71 6.05 -4.39
C CYS A 23 2.51 4.74 -4.49
N THR A 24 2.18 3.75 -3.65
CA THR A 24 2.81 2.43 -3.70
C THR A 24 2.61 1.75 -5.04
N LYS A 25 1.38 1.77 -5.57
CA LYS A 25 1.05 1.17 -6.85
C LYS A 25 1.85 1.79 -7.99
N LYS A 26 2.01 3.12 -7.99
CA LYS A 26 2.84 3.82 -8.97
C LYS A 26 4.30 3.38 -8.90
N GLU A 27 4.86 3.27 -7.71
CA GLU A 27 6.25 2.83 -7.54
C GLU A 27 6.47 1.36 -7.91
N MET A 28 5.53 0.47 -7.57
CA MET A 28 5.58 -0.94 -7.98
C MET A 28 5.50 -1.12 -9.50
N ASN A 29 4.64 -0.34 -10.16
CA ASN A 29 4.59 -0.30 -11.62
C ASN A 29 5.92 0.19 -12.21
N ARG A 30 6.52 1.23 -11.62
CA ARG A 30 7.83 1.71 -12.05
C ARG A 30 8.92 0.66 -11.90
N LEU A 31 9.00 -0.03 -10.75
CA LEU A 31 9.95 -1.13 -10.54
C LEU A 31 9.77 -2.25 -11.58
N THR A 32 8.53 -2.50 -11.97
CA THR A 32 8.19 -3.49 -13.02
C THR A 32 8.69 -3.05 -14.39
N GLU A 33 8.48 -1.79 -14.77
CA GLU A 33 8.99 -1.22 -16.03
C GLU A 33 10.53 -1.19 -16.07
N ASP A 34 11.18 -0.89 -14.95
CA ASP A 34 12.64 -0.94 -14.81
C ASP A 34 13.14 -2.39 -15.04
N ALA A 35 12.49 -3.40 -14.43
CA ALA A 35 12.84 -4.81 -14.64
C ALA A 35 12.65 -5.28 -16.09
N LYS A 36 11.57 -4.84 -16.76
CA LYS A 36 11.35 -5.12 -18.19
C LYS A 36 12.45 -4.50 -19.05
N THR A 37 12.79 -3.24 -18.79
CA THR A 37 13.82 -2.49 -19.53
C THR A 37 15.19 -3.15 -19.37
N ASP A 38 15.54 -3.57 -18.16
CA ASP A 38 16.78 -4.29 -17.91
C ASP A 38 16.81 -5.62 -18.67
N MET A 39 15.71 -6.39 -18.65
CA MET A 39 15.57 -7.65 -19.40
C MET A 39 15.63 -7.48 -20.93
N ASP A 40 15.14 -6.37 -21.48
CA ASP A 40 15.24 -6.09 -22.91
C ASP A 40 16.69 -5.82 -23.35
N LYS A 41 17.52 -5.23 -22.49
CA LYS A 41 18.97 -5.07 -22.73
C LYS A 41 19.73 -6.40 -22.64
N ILE A 42 19.13 -7.37 -21.97
CA ILE A 42 19.68 -8.67 -21.58
C ILE A 42 19.39 -9.77 -22.64
N LYS A 43 18.71 -9.42 -23.75
CA LYS A 43 17.98 -10.39 -24.58
C LYS A 43 18.79 -11.38 -25.44
N LYS A 44 20.13 -11.39 -25.46
CA LYS A 44 20.88 -12.36 -26.30
C LYS A 44 21.91 -13.28 -25.62
N ASP A 45 22.63 -12.86 -24.58
CA ASP A 45 23.84 -13.60 -24.17
C ASP A 45 23.90 -14.00 -22.69
N MET A 46 22.88 -13.70 -21.89
CA MET A 46 22.90 -13.96 -20.44
C MET A 46 22.52 -15.40 -20.07
N SER A 47 23.25 -15.94 -19.10
CA SER A 47 22.97 -17.25 -18.50
C SER A 47 21.69 -17.24 -17.66
N LYS A 48 21.12 -18.42 -17.41
CA LYS A 48 19.96 -18.57 -16.51
C LYS A 48 20.24 -18.04 -15.10
N ASP A 49 21.49 -18.15 -14.64
CA ASP A 49 21.90 -17.68 -13.31
C ASP A 49 21.90 -16.15 -13.22
N GLU A 50 22.33 -15.47 -14.28
CA GLU A 50 22.25 -14.00 -14.33
C GLU A 50 20.79 -13.54 -14.40
N VAL A 51 19.94 -14.19 -15.21
CA VAL A 51 18.50 -13.89 -15.28
C VAL A 51 17.85 -14.04 -13.90
N LYS A 52 18.20 -15.11 -13.17
CA LYS A 52 17.74 -15.32 -11.79
C LYS A 52 18.21 -14.22 -10.84
N LYS A 53 19.47 -13.80 -10.93
CA LYS A 53 20.01 -12.72 -10.09
C LYS A 53 19.25 -11.41 -10.30
N HIS A 54 18.93 -11.06 -11.54
CA HIS A 54 18.13 -9.88 -11.86
C HIS A 54 16.71 -9.96 -11.28
N TYR A 55 16.07 -11.14 -11.37
CA TYR A 55 14.77 -11.37 -10.72
C TYR A 55 14.86 -11.22 -9.20
N ASP A 56 15.87 -11.83 -8.57
CA ASP A 56 16.07 -11.77 -7.12
C ASP A 56 16.32 -10.33 -6.63
N ASP A 57 17.10 -9.55 -7.37
CA ASP A 57 17.36 -8.14 -7.06
C ASP A 57 16.10 -7.27 -7.23
N TRP A 58 15.30 -7.53 -8.26
CA TRP A 58 14.00 -6.89 -8.40
C TRP A 58 13.06 -7.28 -7.25
N ASN A 59 12.97 -8.57 -6.92
CA ASN A 59 12.09 -9.08 -5.88
C ASN A 59 12.45 -8.48 -4.51
N LYS A 60 13.75 -8.32 -4.19
CA LYS A 60 14.19 -7.63 -2.96
C LYS A 60 13.73 -6.17 -2.91
N LYS A 61 13.87 -5.42 -4.02
CA LYS A 61 13.43 -4.01 -4.10
C LYS A 61 11.92 -3.91 -3.94
N ALA A 62 11.18 -4.80 -4.59
CA ALA A 62 9.73 -4.90 -4.50
C ALA A 62 9.30 -5.21 -3.06
N GLU A 63 9.88 -6.22 -2.41
CA GLU A 63 9.58 -6.59 -1.02
C GLU A 63 9.90 -5.48 -0.02
N ALA A 64 11.03 -4.79 -0.19
CA ALA A 64 11.38 -3.63 0.62
C ALA A 64 10.36 -2.50 0.47
N ARG A 65 9.93 -2.20 -0.76
CA ARG A 65 8.93 -1.15 -0.99
C ARG A 65 7.58 -1.52 -0.39
N TYR A 66 7.15 -2.76 -0.58
CA TYR A 66 5.89 -3.25 -0.03
C TYR A 66 5.89 -3.27 1.51
N THR A 67 7.03 -3.59 2.13
CA THR A 67 7.19 -3.47 3.59
C THR A 67 7.03 -2.02 4.03
N GLN A 68 7.69 -1.07 3.34
CA GLN A 68 7.53 0.36 3.61
C GLN A 68 6.07 0.80 3.48
N THR A 69 5.34 0.32 2.46
CA THR A 69 3.91 0.61 2.31
C THR A 69 3.10 0.15 3.51
N LYS A 70 3.37 -1.05 4.03
CA LYS A 70 2.64 -1.56 5.20
C LYS A 70 2.89 -0.70 6.43
N ASP A 71 4.12 -0.24 6.60
CA ASP A 71 4.52 0.66 7.68
C ASP A 71 3.87 2.03 7.54
N ASP A 72 3.82 2.59 6.32
CA ASP A 72 3.17 3.87 6.04
C ASP A 72 1.66 3.80 6.31
N ILE A 73 1.00 2.73 5.87
CA ILE A 73 -0.43 2.48 6.17
C ILE A 73 -0.63 2.37 7.69
N ALA A 74 0.24 1.62 8.40
CA ALA A 74 0.13 1.43 9.85
C ALA A 74 0.33 2.75 10.61
N LYS A 75 1.27 3.57 10.14
CA LYS A 75 1.54 4.90 10.69
C LYS A 75 0.35 5.83 10.50
N SER A 76 -0.16 5.95 9.27
CA SER A 76 -1.33 6.80 8.99
C SER A 76 -2.58 6.31 9.72
N HIS A 77 -2.76 5.00 9.87
CA HIS A 77 -3.82 4.42 10.70
C HIS A 77 -3.69 4.83 12.16
N THR A 78 -2.48 4.75 12.72
CA THR A 78 -2.20 5.16 14.10
C THR A 78 -2.41 6.66 14.31
N ASP A 79 -1.95 7.49 13.37
CA ASP A 79 -2.09 8.94 13.44
C ASP A 79 -3.55 9.38 13.29
N ALA A 80 -4.31 8.75 12.41
CA ALA A 80 -5.75 8.95 12.28
C ALA A 80 -6.48 8.58 13.58
N LYS A 81 -6.17 7.44 14.19
CA LYS A 81 -6.74 7.05 15.50
C LYS A 81 -6.47 8.07 16.59
N LYS A 82 -5.23 8.57 16.69
CA LYS A 82 -4.88 9.61 17.68
C LYS A 82 -5.68 10.89 17.47
N ARG A 83 -5.74 11.38 16.23
CA ARG A 83 -6.52 12.58 15.89
C ARG A 83 -8.01 12.38 16.15
N THR A 84 -8.55 11.17 15.90
CA THR A 84 -9.92 10.83 16.30
C THR A 84 -10.11 10.95 17.80
N ASP A 85 -9.23 10.37 18.61
CA ASP A 85 -9.32 10.41 20.07
C ASP A 85 -9.26 11.85 20.60
N GLU A 86 -8.42 12.71 20.01
CA GLU A 86 -8.35 14.15 20.30
C GLU A 86 -9.66 14.85 19.93
N PHE A 87 -10.17 14.64 18.72
CA PHE A 87 -11.41 15.24 18.25
C PHE A 87 -12.62 14.86 19.12
N VAL A 88 -12.71 13.59 19.55
CA VAL A 88 -13.77 13.10 20.44
C VAL A 88 -13.72 13.79 21.80
N LYS A 89 -12.52 14.00 22.35
CA LYS A 89 -12.31 14.74 23.62
C LYS A 89 -12.71 16.21 23.47
N GLU A 90 -12.26 16.88 22.41
CA GLU A 90 -12.52 18.30 22.18
C GLU A 90 -14.01 18.60 21.94
N ASN A 91 -14.71 17.72 21.23
CA ASN A 91 -16.10 17.94 20.80
C ASN A 91 -17.13 17.28 21.72
N LYS A 92 -16.71 16.68 22.84
CA LYS A 92 -17.59 15.97 23.81
C LYS A 92 -18.49 14.92 23.13
N ILE A 93 -17.96 14.23 22.12
CA ILE A 93 -18.69 13.19 21.41
C ILE A 93 -18.73 11.92 22.26
N THR A 94 -19.84 11.18 22.22
CA THR A 94 -19.95 9.94 22.97
C THR A 94 -19.01 8.88 22.40
N LYS A 95 -18.42 8.05 23.28
CA LYS A 95 -17.55 6.94 22.85
C LYS A 95 -18.29 5.97 21.92
N GLU A 96 -19.60 5.82 22.07
CA GLU A 96 -20.45 4.95 21.23
C GLU A 96 -20.59 5.47 19.80
N GLU A 97 -20.78 6.78 19.61
CA GLU A 97 -20.82 7.37 18.28
C GLU A 97 -19.44 7.28 17.61
N ALA A 98 -18.38 7.63 18.34
CA ALA A 98 -17.01 7.54 17.83
C ALA A 98 -16.62 6.12 17.42
N LYS A 99 -17.08 5.11 18.17
CA LYS A 99 -16.79 3.70 17.90
C LYS A 99 -17.27 3.25 16.52
N LYS A 100 -18.47 3.67 16.09
CA LYS A 100 -18.99 3.29 14.76
C LYS A 100 -18.09 3.78 13.63
N TYR A 101 -17.61 5.01 13.74
CA TYR A 101 -16.72 5.58 12.73
C TYR A 101 -15.31 4.98 12.79
N LEU A 102 -14.80 4.68 13.99
CA LEU A 102 -13.55 3.95 14.18
C LEU A 102 -13.62 2.54 13.58
N ASP A 103 -14.72 1.82 13.78
CA ASP A 103 -14.93 0.48 13.22
C ASP A 103 -14.99 0.53 11.68
N ASP A 104 -15.70 1.51 11.11
CA ASP A 104 -15.74 1.74 9.66
C ASP A 104 -14.37 2.12 9.09
N PHE A 105 -13.62 2.96 9.80
CA PHE A 105 -12.25 3.33 9.43
C PHE A 105 -11.31 2.13 9.47
N ASP A 106 -11.33 1.33 10.54
CA ASP A 106 -10.54 0.11 10.68
C ASP A 106 -10.85 -0.88 9.56
N LYS A 107 -12.13 -1.01 9.18
CA LYS A 107 -12.56 -1.84 8.05
C LYS A 107 -12.02 -1.32 6.72
N LYS A 108 -12.04 -0.01 6.49
CA LYS A 108 -11.44 0.60 5.29
C LYS A 108 -9.94 0.32 5.24
N VAL A 109 -9.21 0.53 6.35
CA VAL A 109 -7.76 0.25 6.43
C VAL A 109 -7.46 -1.22 6.18
N LYS A 110 -8.25 -2.14 6.74
CA LYS A 110 -8.11 -3.57 6.44
C LYS A 110 -8.29 -3.88 4.95
N ASN A 111 -9.34 -3.34 4.33
CA ASN A 111 -9.56 -3.50 2.89
C ASN A 111 -8.40 -2.92 2.06
N GLN A 112 -7.77 -1.86 2.55
CA GLN A 112 -6.60 -1.22 1.94
C GLN A 112 -5.36 -2.14 2.03
N TYR A 113 -5.10 -2.80 3.16
CA TYR A 113 -4.09 -3.86 3.25
C TYR A 113 -4.36 -5.01 2.26
N ASP A 114 -5.60 -5.53 2.23
CA ASP A 114 -5.97 -6.62 1.32
C ASP A 114 -5.77 -6.25 -0.16
N LYS A 115 -5.99 -4.98 -0.53
CA LYS A 115 -5.71 -4.48 -1.88
C LYS A 115 -4.21 -4.41 -2.16
N ALA A 116 -3.43 -3.89 -1.21
CA ALA A 116 -1.97 -3.82 -1.34
C ALA A 116 -1.36 -5.21 -1.54
N ASP A 117 -1.82 -6.20 -0.76
CA ASP A 117 -1.40 -7.59 -0.87
C ASP A 117 -1.71 -8.17 -2.27
N LYS A 118 -2.94 -7.99 -2.75
CA LYS A 118 -3.36 -8.47 -4.09
C LYS A 118 -2.56 -7.82 -5.22
N GLU A 119 -2.32 -6.52 -5.15
CA GLU A 119 -1.54 -5.80 -6.17
C GLU A 119 -0.08 -6.25 -6.16
N PHE A 120 0.50 -6.45 -4.97
CA PHE A 120 1.86 -6.97 -4.84
C PHE A 120 2.01 -8.38 -5.43
N ASP A 121 1.09 -9.29 -5.09
CA ASP A 121 1.09 -10.67 -5.62
C ASP A 121 0.91 -10.70 -7.14
N LYS A 122 0.05 -9.83 -7.67
CA LYS A 122 -0.16 -9.69 -9.11
C LYS A 122 1.13 -9.26 -9.81
N VAL A 123 1.77 -8.20 -9.31
CA VAL A 123 3.02 -7.68 -9.87
C VAL A 123 4.14 -8.73 -9.80
N LYS A 124 4.28 -9.43 -8.67
CA LYS A 124 5.24 -10.54 -8.51
C LYS A 124 5.01 -11.67 -9.50
N THR A 125 3.75 -12.01 -9.74
CA THR A 125 3.36 -13.04 -10.71
C THR A 125 3.65 -12.62 -12.15
N ASP A 126 3.32 -11.39 -12.52
CA ASP A 126 3.52 -10.86 -13.88
C ASP A 126 5.01 -10.77 -14.21
N VAL A 127 5.82 -10.30 -13.26
CA VAL A 127 7.27 -10.28 -13.42
C VAL A 127 7.82 -11.69 -13.49
N LYS A 128 7.42 -12.60 -12.58
CA LYS A 128 7.89 -13.99 -12.63
C LYS A 128 7.61 -14.65 -13.98
N LYS A 129 6.41 -14.51 -14.54
CA LYS A 129 6.07 -15.04 -15.88
C LYS A 129 6.98 -14.49 -16.97
N PHE A 130 7.35 -13.21 -16.88
CA PHE A 130 8.24 -12.57 -17.84
C PHE A 130 9.68 -13.13 -17.75
N PHE A 131 10.15 -13.48 -16.55
CA PHE A 131 11.43 -14.16 -16.36
C PHE A 131 11.39 -15.65 -16.73
N ASP A 132 10.27 -16.36 -16.49
CA ASP A 132 10.09 -17.78 -16.77
C ASP A 132 9.78 -18.08 -18.26
N GLY A 133 9.27 -17.11 -19.02
CA GLY A 133 8.89 -17.26 -20.43
C GLY A 133 10.05 -17.30 -21.43
N ARG A 134 11.27 -17.62 -20.97
CA ARG A 134 12.51 -17.66 -21.74
C ARG A 134 13.05 -19.08 -21.89
#